data_AF-A0A811ZN61-F1
#
_entry.id   AF-A0A811ZN61-F1
#
_cell.length_a   1.000
_cell.length_b   1.000
_cell.length_c   1.000
_cell.angle_alpha   90.00
_cell.angle_beta   90.00
_cell.angle_gamma   90.00
#
_symmetry.space_group_name_H-M   'P 1'
#
loop_
_entity.id
_entity.type
_entity.pdbx_description
1 polymer ?
#
loop_
_entity_poly.entity_id
_entity_poly.type
_entity_poly.pdbx_seq_one_letter_code
_entity_poly.pdbx_strand_id
1 'polypeptide(L)'
;MGLEPLRSSIKVLRLTSGGRGRGAGSGCLVSPGARVRTLNCIIAVSQNMGIGRNGDLPWTPLRNEFKYFQRMTTNSSVEGKQDLEIMGWKTWFSIPEKNRPLKDRINIVLSRDLKEPPQGAHFLAKSLDDALKLTEQPELANKADMVWIVGGSSVYKEAMNKPGHLRLFVTRTMHEFESDTFFPEIDLEKYKLLPEYPGVLSDIQEEKGIKYKFEVYGKND
;
A
#
# COMPACT_ATOMS: atom_id res chain seq x y z
N MET A 1 42.80 -37.46 30.14
CA MET A 1 41.99 -36.27 30.45
C MET A 1 40.97 -36.15 29.32
N GLY A 2 39.76 -36.71 29.37
CA GLY A 2 38.86 -36.86 30.50
C GLY A 2 37.95 -35.64 30.57
N LEU A 3 36.88 -35.62 29.74
CA LEU A 3 35.51 -35.25 30.11
C LEU A 3 34.59 -35.22 28.87
N GLU A 4 33.48 -35.93 29.00
CA GLU A 4 32.35 -36.10 28.08
C GLU A 4 31.36 -34.91 28.13
N PRO A 5 30.33 -34.87 27.23
CA PRO A 5 29.67 -33.65 26.78
C PRO A 5 28.39 -33.28 27.57
N LEU A 6 28.09 -31.98 27.66
CA LEU A 6 26.83 -31.48 28.23
C LEU A 6 25.84 -31.07 27.13
N ARG A 7 24.82 -31.91 26.95
CA ARG A 7 23.55 -31.60 26.28
C ARG A 7 22.69 -30.71 27.20
N SER A 8 22.01 -29.71 26.62
CA SER A 8 20.87 -29.01 27.23
C SER A 8 19.88 -28.73 26.10
N SER A 9 18.88 -29.59 25.88
CA SER A 9 17.58 -29.67 26.58
C SER A 9 16.57 -28.64 26.09
N ILE A 10 15.87 -29.05 25.03
CA ILE A 10 14.57 -28.56 24.56
C ILE A 10 13.57 -28.59 25.73
N LYS A 11 12.96 -27.45 26.06
CA LYS A 11 11.80 -27.39 26.96
C LYS A 11 10.52 -27.47 26.13
N VAL A 12 9.88 -28.63 26.16
CA VAL A 12 8.49 -28.83 25.75
C VAL A 12 7.60 -28.39 26.92
N LEU A 13 6.78 -27.35 26.73
CA LEU A 13 5.74 -26.99 27.69
C LEU A 13 4.55 -27.95 27.55
N ARG A 14 4.28 -28.70 28.63
CA ARG A 14 3.00 -29.40 28.85
C ARG A 14 1.91 -28.36 29.10
N LEU A 15 0.83 -28.41 28.31
CA LEU A 15 -0.47 -27.84 28.67
C LEU A 15 -1.31 -28.95 29.29
N THR A 16 -1.69 -28.81 30.55
CA THR A 16 -2.67 -29.66 31.23
C THR A 16 -4.09 -29.22 30.88
N SER A 17 -4.92 -30.22 30.60
CA SER A 17 -6.35 -30.16 30.29
C SER A 17 -7.24 -29.75 31.47
N GLY A 18 -8.35 -29.06 31.18
CA GLY A 18 -9.52 -29.03 32.06
C GLY A 18 -10.62 -28.06 31.63
N GLY A 19 -11.79 -28.59 31.23
CA GLY A 19 -13.06 -27.85 31.22
C GLY A 19 -13.89 -27.96 29.94
N ARG A 20 -14.88 -28.86 29.92
CA ARG A 20 -15.95 -28.91 28.91
C ARG A 20 -17.06 -27.91 29.26
N GLY A 21 -17.50 -27.13 28.28
CA GLY A 21 -18.76 -26.39 28.30
C GLY A 21 -19.19 -26.09 26.86
N ARG A 22 -20.35 -26.60 26.45
CA ARG A 22 -20.93 -26.46 25.11
C ARG A 22 -21.59 -25.07 24.97
N GLY A 23 -21.46 -24.46 23.79
CA GLY A 23 -22.23 -23.29 23.38
C GLY A 23 -21.73 -22.76 22.03
N ALA A 24 -22.42 -23.13 20.95
CA ALA A 24 -22.12 -22.68 19.60
C ALA A 24 -22.50 -21.21 19.41
N GLY A 25 -21.56 -20.43 18.87
CA GLY A 25 -21.74 -19.09 18.36
C GLY A 25 -20.44 -18.70 17.66
N SER A 26 -20.42 -18.75 16.33
CA SER A 26 -19.27 -18.37 15.52
C SER A 26 -19.11 -16.85 15.57
N GLY A 27 -18.59 -16.35 16.70
CA GLY A 27 -18.03 -15.01 16.81
C GLY A 27 -16.59 -15.08 16.34
N CYS A 28 -16.28 -14.39 15.24
CA CYS A 28 -14.91 -14.13 14.84
C CYS A 28 -14.20 -13.41 16.01
N LEU A 29 -13.31 -14.12 16.69
CA LEU A 29 -12.49 -13.55 17.78
C LEU A 29 -11.52 -12.56 17.16
N VAL A 30 -11.94 -11.30 17.05
CA VAL A 30 -11.04 -10.19 16.75
C VAL A 30 -10.10 -10.07 17.93
N SER A 31 -8.81 -10.30 17.69
CA SER A 31 -7.80 -10.20 18.75
C SER A 31 -7.79 -8.78 19.32
N PRO A 32 -7.82 -8.61 20.65
CA PRO A 32 -7.78 -7.29 21.27
C PRO A 32 -6.40 -6.68 21.03
N GLY A 33 -6.27 -5.80 20.04
CA GLY A 33 -5.02 -5.13 19.70
C GLY A 33 -4.79 -4.82 18.21
N ALA A 34 -5.63 -5.31 17.29
CA ALA A 34 -5.51 -4.94 15.88
C ALA A 34 -5.84 -3.45 15.69
N ARG A 35 -4.82 -2.59 15.51
CA ARG A 35 -5.04 -1.21 15.08
C ARG A 35 -5.70 -1.26 13.70
N VAL A 36 -6.90 -0.70 13.57
CA VAL A 36 -7.49 -0.45 12.25
C VAL A 36 -6.63 0.60 11.56
N ARG A 37 -5.70 0.16 10.71
CA ARG A 37 -4.84 1.06 9.93
C ARG A 37 -5.63 1.59 8.73
N THR A 38 -5.60 2.91 8.55
CA THR A 38 -6.09 3.53 7.32
C THR A 38 -5.18 3.15 6.17
N LEU A 39 -5.76 2.66 5.07
CA LEU A 39 -5.04 2.48 3.81
C LEU A 39 -5.10 3.79 3.01
N ASN A 40 -4.03 4.12 2.29
CA ASN A 40 -3.99 5.27 1.40
C ASN A 40 -3.65 4.78 -0.01
N CYS A 41 -4.54 4.95 -0.98
CA CYS A 41 -4.19 4.80 -2.38
C CYS A 41 -3.71 6.15 -2.91
N ILE A 42 -2.60 6.19 -3.64
CA ILE A 42 -2.17 7.39 -4.37
C ILE A 42 -2.02 7.06 -5.84
N ILE A 43 -2.60 7.87 -6.71
CA ILE A 43 -2.69 7.61 -8.15
C ILE A 43 -2.83 8.91 -8.93
N ALA A 44 -2.19 8.97 -10.10
CA ALA A 44 -2.53 9.93 -11.13
C ALA A 44 -3.38 9.25 -12.21
N VAL A 45 -4.47 9.89 -12.61
CA VAL A 45 -5.43 9.37 -13.60
C VAL A 45 -5.66 10.37 -14.72
N SER A 46 -5.86 9.86 -15.94
CA SER A 46 -6.40 10.65 -17.05
C SER A 46 -7.89 10.92 -16.90
N GLN A 47 -8.41 11.87 -17.70
CA GLN A 47 -9.84 12.19 -17.72
C GLN A 47 -10.70 10.96 -18.05
N ASN A 48 -10.19 10.06 -18.89
CA ASN A 48 -10.77 8.75 -19.21
C ASN A 48 -10.34 7.62 -18.25
N MET A 49 -9.92 7.94 -17.01
CA MET A 49 -9.53 7.02 -15.94
C MET A 49 -8.30 6.14 -16.25
N GLY A 50 -7.53 6.47 -17.27
CA GLY A 50 -6.31 5.78 -17.67
C GLY A 50 -5.15 6.05 -16.72
N ILE A 51 -4.36 5.00 -16.44
CA ILE A 51 -3.20 5.05 -15.55
C ILE A 51 -1.94 4.42 -16.15
N GLY A 52 -2.08 3.73 -17.28
CA GLY A 52 -0.97 3.06 -17.94
C GLY A 52 -1.24 2.77 -19.41
N ARG A 53 -0.16 2.79 -20.19
CA ARG A 53 -0.11 2.40 -21.60
C ARG A 53 1.20 1.65 -21.86
N ASN A 54 1.13 0.41 -22.32
CA ASN A 54 2.27 -0.44 -22.65
C ASN A 54 3.32 -0.59 -21.52
N GLY A 55 2.89 -0.48 -20.25
CA GLY A 55 3.79 -0.58 -19.09
C GLY A 55 4.37 0.75 -18.60
N ASP A 56 4.09 1.86 -19.27
CA ASP A 56 4.50 3.22 -18.89
C ASP A 56 3.28 4.09 -18.54
N LEU A 57 3.53 5.32 -18.06
CA LEU A 57 2.49 6.32 -17.88
C LEU A 57 1.94 6.77 -19.25
N PRO A 58 0.62 7.03 -19.39
CA PRO A 58 0.02 7.48 -20.66
C PRO A 58 0.47 8.87 -21.12
N TRP A 59 1.06 9.66 -20.22
CA TRP A 59 1.51 11.02 -20.46
C TRP A 59 3.02 11.16 -20.27
N THR A 60 3.57 12.27 -20.79
CA THR A 60 4.98 12.62 -20.56
C THR A 60 5.25 12.81 -19.06
N PRO A 61 6.42 12.43 -18.53
CA PRO A 61 6.68 12.54 -17.10
C PRO A 61 6.47 13.96 -16.55
N LEU A 62 5.62 14.09 -15.53
CA LEU A 62 5.31 15.34 -14.83
C LEU A 62 6.11 15.37 -13.51
N ARG A 63 7.21 16.14 -13.48
CA ARG A 63 8.15 16.13 -12.36
C ARG A 63 7.56 16.71 -11.08
N ASN A 64 6.70 17.72 -11.18
CA ASN A 64 6.07 18.33 -10.01
C ASN A 64 4.97 17.45 -9.45
N GLU A 65 4.28 16.67 -10.29
CA GLU A 65 3.37 15.61 -9.86
C GLU A 65 4.15 14.50 -9.13
N PHE A 66 5.28 14.05 -9.67
CA PHE A 66 6.12 13.06 -8.99
C PHE A 66 6.67 13.57 -7.64
N LYS A 67 7.01 14.86 -7.52
CA LYS A 67 7.38 15.47 -6.22
C LYS A 67 6.22 15.42 -5.23
N TYR A 68 4.99 15.60 -5.68
CA TYR A 68 3.80 15.43 -4.85
C TYR A 68 3.70 13.98 -4.37
N PHE A 69 3.76 13.00 -5.29
CA PHE A 69 3.80 11.58 -4.95
C PHE A 69 4.86 11.28 -3.89
N GLN A 70 6.12 11.64 -4.14
CA GLN A 70 7.23 11.42 -3.21
C GLN A 70 6.98 12.07 -1.84
N ARG A 71 6.49 13.31 -1.81
CA ARG A 71 6.21 14.01 -0.55
C ARG A 71 5.13 13.29 0.25
N MET A 72 4.06 12.85 -0.41
CA MET A 72 2.96 12.16 0.29
C MET A 72 3.40 10.79 0.82
N THR A 73 4.21 10.06 0.07
CA THR A 73 4.59 8.67 0.39
C THR A 73 5.85 8.53 1.26
N THR A 74 6.53 9.62 1.61
CA THR A 74 7.81 9.59 2.35
C THR A 74 7.76 10.43 3.63
N ASN A 75 6.58 10.96 3.99
CA ASN A 75 6.42 11.85 5.12
C ASN A 75 5.83 11.11 6.34
N SER A 76 6.60 10.16 6.87
CA SER A 76 6.26 9.46 8.12
C SER A 76 5.98 10.50 9.21
N SER A 77 4.83 10.37 9.86
CA SER A 77 4.42 11.24 10.96
C SER A 77 5.10 10.89 12.28
N VAL A 78 5.77 9.74 12.33
CA VAL A 78 6.43 9.20 13.51
C VAL A 78 7.94 9.11 13.28
N GLU A 79 8.71 9.76 14.16
CA GLU A 79 10.18 9.75 14.12
C GLU A 79 10.72 8.31 14.21
N GLY A 80 11.72 8.01 13.38
CA GLY A 80 12.34 6.67 13.31
C GLY A 80 11.51 5.62 12.57
N LYS A 81 10.28 5.95 12.13
CA LYS A 81 9.47 5.09 11.26
C LYS A 81 9.54 5.53 9.80
N GLN A 82 9.24 4.58 8.93
CA GLN A 82 9.15 4.79 7.49
C GLN A 82 7.74 4.47 7.01
N ASP A 83 7.31 5.17 5.97
CA ASP A 83 6.13 4.78 5.23
C ASP A 83 6.40 3.51 4.42
N LEU A 84 5.33 2.74 4.20
CA LEU A 84 5.34 1.48 3.47
C LEU A 84 4.54 1.63 2.18
N GLU A 85 5.13 1.21 1.07
CA GLU A 85 4.50 1.19 -0.25
C GLU A 85 4.26 -0.25 -0.73
N ILE A 86 3.03 -0.52 -1.14
CA ILE A 86 2.61 -1.79 -1.71
C ILE A 86 2.29 -1.57 -3.19
N MET A 87 2.91 -2.37 -4.05
CA MET A 87 2.68 -2.30 -5.49
C MET A 87 2.68 -3.67 -6.17
N GLY A 88 1.98 -3.78 -7.29
CA GLY A 88 2.02 -4.94 -8.16
C GLY A 88 3.35 -5.06 -8.91
N TRP A 89 3.72 -6.28 -9.30
CA TRP A 89 4.98 -6.55 -10.00
C TRP A 89 5.17 -5.71 -11.28
N LYS A 90 4.11 -5.47 -12.08
CA LYS A 90 4.21 -4.63 -13.28
C LYS A 90 4.57 -3.17 -12.94
N THR A 91 3.96 -2.63 -11.89
CA THR A 91 4.27 -1.27 -11.39
C THR A 91 5.69 -1.19 -10.87
N TRP A 92 6.19 -2.23 -10.19
CA TRP A 92 7.60 -2.29 -9.81
C TRP A 92 8.52 -2.20 -11.03
N PHE A 93 8.22 -2.93 -12.10
CA PHE A 93 9.07 -2.95 -13.29
C PHE A 93 8.93 -1.70 -14.17
N SER A 94 7.85 -0.93 -14.06
CA SER A 94 7.69 0.38 -14.74
C SER A 94 8.49 1.51 -14.09
N ILE A 95 8.90 1.37 -12.82
CA ILE A 95 9.77 2.34 -12.17
C ILE A 95 11.18 2.20 -12.73
N PRO A 96 11.82 3.28 -13.22
CA PRO A 96 13.20 3.23 -13.71
C PRO A 96 14.14 2.61 -12.68
N GLU A 97 15.05 1.74 -13.10
CA GLU A 97 15.90 0.97 -12.18
C GLU A 97 16.69 1.83 -11.19
N LYS A 98 17.22 2.98 -11.64
CA LYS A 98 17.93 3.96 -10.80
C LYS A 98 17.08 4.56 -9.67
N ASN A 99 15.75 4.44 -9.78
CA ASN A 99 14.76 4.92 -8.83
C ASN A 99 14.21 3.78 -7.96
N ARG A 100 14.70 2.53 -8.12
CA ARG A 100 14.32 1.37 -7.31
C ARG A 100 15.40 1.01 -6.29
N PRO A 101 15.03 0.66 -5.05
CA PRO A 101 13.72 0.89 -4.45
C PRO A 101 13.41 2.39 -4.35
N LEU A 102 12.14 2.72 -4.17
CA LEU A 102 11.75 4.08 -3.83
C LEU A 102 12.34 4.42 -2.45
N LYS A 103 13.31 5.35 -2.44
CA LYS A 103 14.15 5.67 -1.28
C LYS A 103 13.32 6.09 -0.07
N ASP A 104 13.86 5.81 1.11
CA ASP A 104 13.34 6.17 2.43
C ASP A 104 11.97 5.56 2.79
N ARG A 105 11.59 4.50 2.06
CA ARG A 105 10.34 3.76 2.24
C ARG A 105 10.55 2.26 2.22
N ILE A 106 9.65 1.55 2.90
CA ILE A 106 9.58 0.10 2.84
C ILE A 106 8.79 -0.29 1.59
N ASN A 107 9.44 -0.94 0.63
CA ASN A 107 8.84 -1.33 -0.65
C ASN A 107 8.42 -2.81 -0.62
N ILE A 108 7.13 -3.09 -0.77
CA ILE A 108 6.54 -4.43 -0.87
C ILE A 108 6.01 -4.65 -2.29
N VAL A 109 6.49 -5.70 -2.95
CA VAL A 109 6.02 -6.10 -4.29
C VAL A 109 5.02 -7.25 -4.17
N LEU A 110 3.92 -7.15 -4.90
CA LEU A 110 2.91 -8.21 -5.02
C LEU A 110 3.15 -9.03 -6.28
N SER A 111 3.40 -10.33 -6.11
CA SER A 111 3.46 -11.29 -7.21
C SER A 111 3.09 -12.69 -6.73
N ARG A 112 2.36 -13.43 -7.58
CA ARG A 112 2.02 -14.84 -7.33
C ARG A 112 3.12 -15.79 -7.84
N ASP A 113 3.90 -15.33 -8.82
CA ASP A 113 4.83 -16.17 -9.56
C ASP A 113 6.25 -16.11 -8.99
N LEU A 114 6.70 -14.90 -8.62
CA LEU A 114 8.02 -14.68 -8.01
C LEU A 114 8.17 -15.50 -6.73
N LYS A 115 9.38 -16.00 -6.48
CA LYS A 115 9.73 -16.76 -5.28
C LYS A 115 10.48 -15.91 -4.26
N GLU A 116 11.12 -14.85 -4.72
CA GLU A 116 11.92 -13.93 -3.93
C GLU A 116 11.59 -12.48 -4.31
N PRO A 117 11.78 -11.50 -3.41
CA PRO A 117 11.64 -10.09 -3.75
C PRO A 117 12.51 -9.74 -4.97
N PRO A 118 11.98 -9.00 -5.96
CA PRO A 118 12.81 -8.55 -7.07
C PRO A 118 13.94 -7.65 -6.55
N GLN A 119 15.06 -7.60 -7.26
CA GLN A 119 16.26 -6.87 -6.82
C GLN A 119 15.93 -5.44 -6.36
N GLY A 120 16.30 -5.14 -5.10
CA GLY A 120 16.07 -3.85 -4.46
C GLY A 120 14.76 -3.74 -3.66
N ALA A 121 13.76 -4.59 -3.91
CA ALA A 121 12.56 -4.64 -3.08
C ALA A 121 12.86 -5.24 -1.71
N HIS A 122 12.17 -4.76 -0.67
CA HIS A 122 12.40 -5.20 0.70
C HIS A 122 11.62 -6.49 1.00
N PHE A 123 10.37 -6.57 0.51
CA PHE A 123 9.49 -7.72 0.74
C PHE A 123 8.74 -8.14 -0.52
N LEU A 124 8.34 -9.40 -0.54
CA LEU A 124 7.46 -10.01 -1.53
C LEU A 124 6.23 -10.57 -0.81
N ALA A 125 5.05 -10.31 -1.35
CA ALA A 125 3.80 -10.92 -0.89
C ALA A 125 2.98 -11.45 -2.08
N LYS A 126 2.15 -12.47 -1.83
CA LYS A 126 1.33 -13.12 -2.89
C LYS A 126 -0.02 -12.45 -3.11
N SER A 127 -0.46 -11.64 -2.17
CA SER A 127 -1.74 -10.93 -2.15
C SER A 127 -1.64 -9.65 -1.32
N LEU A 128 -2.61 -8.74 -1.46
CA LEU A 128 -2.68 -7.57 -0.60
C LEU A 128 -2.88 -7.99 0.87
N ASP A 129 -3.70 -9.02 1.13
CA ASP A 129 -3.90 -9.55 2.48
C ASP A 129 -2.61 -10.05 3.13
N ASP A 130 -1.77 -10.77 2.37
CA ASP A 130 -0.49 -11.22 2.90
C ASP A 130 0.44 -10.03 3.18
N ALA A 131 0.45 -9.01 2.33
CA ALA A 131 1.21 -7.78 2.56
C ALA A 131 0.73 -7.03 3.81
N LEU A 132 -0.59 -6.90 4.00
CA LEU A 132 -1.16 -6.26 5.18
C LEU A 132 -0.82 -7.04 6.46
N LYS A 133 -0.93 -8.38 6.44
CA LYS A 133 -0.48 -9.24 7.56
C LYS A 133 1.00 -9.06 7.86
N LEU A 134 1.86 -8.94 6.84
CA LEU A 134 3.29 -8.66 7.06
C LEU A 134 3.48 -7.36 7.84
N THR A 135 2.69 -6.31 7.56
CA THR A 135 2.79 -5.03 8.28
C THR A 135 2.44 -5.13 9.78
N GLU A 136 1.71 -6.17 10.18
CA GLU A 136 1.31 -6.43 11.57
C GLU A 136 2.34 -7.27 12.33
N GLN A 137 3.29 -7.91 11.62
CA GLN A 137 4.33 -8.71 12.25
C GLN A 137 5.35 -7.83 12.97
N PRO A 138 5.97 -8.31 14.07
CA PRO A 138 6.92 -7.52 14.88
C PRO A 138 8.04 -6.83 14.09
N GLU A 139 8.48 -7.45 12.99
CA GLU A 139 9.51 -6.91 12.10
C GLU A 139 9.12 -5.57 11.46
N LEU A 140 7.87 -5.44 11.03
CA LEU A 140 7.34 -4.26 10.34
C LEU A 140 6.46 -3.38 11.23
N ALA A 141 5.75 -3.95 12.21
CA ALA A 141 4.83 -3.20 13.06
C ALA A 141 5.49 -2.02 13.79
N ASN A 142 6.77 -2.16 14.15
CA ASN A 142 7.55 -1.13 14.82
C ASN A 142 8.27 -0.16 13.86
N LYS A 143 8.38 -0.51 12.57
CA LYS A 143 9.08 0.30 11.55
C LYS A 143 8.13 1.07 10.64
N ALA A 144 6.96 0.52 10.36
CA ALA A 144 5.98 1.09 9.43
C ALA A 144 5.07 2.10 10.13
N ASP A 145 4.92 3.29 9.53
CA ASP A 145 3.90 4.28 9.90
C ASP A 145 2.66 4.18 9.00
N MET A 146 2.66 4.85 7.83
CA MET A 146 1.54 4.80 6.88
C MET A 146 1.71 3.68 5.84
N VAL A 147 0.57 3.13 5.39
CA VAL A 147 0.51 2.16 4.28
C VAL A 147 -0.05 2.85 3.04
N TRP A 148 0.76 2.86 1.99
CA TRP A 148 0.46 3.43 0.68
C TRP A 148 0.32 2.33 -0.36
N ILE A 149 -0.82 2.30 -1.05
CA ILE A 149 -1.04 1.50 -2.25
C ILE A 149 -0.69 2.38 -3.43
N VAL A 150 0.35 2.01 -4.17
CA VAL A 150 0.89 2.81 -5.28
C VAL A 150 0.67 2.14 -6.65
N GLY A 151 -0.24 1.16 -6.68
CA GLY A 151 -0.80 0.57 -7.90
C GLY A 151 -0.31 -0.85 -8.22
N GLY A 152 -0.63 -1.42 -9.37
CA GLY A 152 -1.48 -0.87 -10.42
C GLY A 152 -2.97 -1.20 -10.24
N SER A 153 -3.72 -1.17 -11.34
CA SER A 153 -5.19 -1.33 -11.39
C SER A 153 -5.75 -2.45 -10.50
N SER A 154 -5.18 -3.66 -10.56
CA SER A 154 -5.64 -4.80 -9.76
C SER A 154 -5.45 -4.59 -8.26
N VAL A 155 -4.35 -3.95 -7.86
CA VAL A 155 -4.02 -3.70 -6.44
C VAL A 155 -4.92 -2.60 -5.88
N TYR A 156 -5.16 -1.54 -6.66
CA TYR A 156 -6.15 -0.52 -6.29
C TYR A 156 -7.54 -1.11 -6.12
N LYS A 157 -7.98 -1.94 -7.07
CA LYS A 157 -9.28 -2.62 -6.99
C LYS A 157 -9.39 -3.48 -5.73
N GLU A 158 -8.36 -4.25 -5.41
CA GLU A 158 -8.32 -5.07 -4.20
C GLU A 158 -8.38 -4.20 -2.93
N ALA A 159 -7.63 -3.10 -2.87
CA ALA A 159 -7.63 -2.16 -1.75
C ALA A 159 -9.00 -1.48 -1.57
N MET A 160 -9.63 -1.01 -2.65
CA MET A 160 -10.95 -0.36 -2.62
C MET A 160 -12.06 -1.28 -2.10
N ASN A 161 -11.92 -2.59 -2.30
CA ASN A 161 -12.83 -3.62 -1.81
C ASN A 161 -12.59 -4.01 -0.34
N LYS A 162 -11.52 -3.54 0.31
CA LYS A 162 -11.27 -3.84 1.72
C LYS A 162 -12.25 -3.06 2.62
N PRO A 163 -12.71 -3.69 3.73
CA PRO A 163 -13.44 -2.97 4.77
C PRO A 163 -12.50 -2.01 5.52
N GLY A 164 -13.08 -1.06 6.24
CA GLY A 164 -12.35 -0.07 7.04
C GLY A 164 -11.99 1.20 6.27
N HIS A 165 -11.18 2.05 6.91
CA HIS A 165 -10.85 3.37 6.39
C HIS A 165 -9.88 3.30 5.22
N LEU A 166 -10.26 3.95 4.12
CA LEU A 166 -9.44 4.09 2.93
C LEU A 166 -9.52 5.54 2.44
N ARG A 167 -8.36 6.10 2.10
CA ARG A 167 -8.27 7.38 1.38
C ARG A 167 -7.75 7.18 -0.03
N LEU A 168 -8.30 7.91 -0.99
CA LEU A 168 -7.80 7.97 -2.36
C LEU A 168 -7.21 9.36 -2.61
N PHE A 169 -5.90 9.44 -2.79
CA PHE A 169 -5.18 10.64 -3.23
C PHE A 169 -5.06 10.57 -4.76
N VAL A 170 -5.88 11.35 -5.45
CA VAL A 170 -6.07 11.27 -6.89
C VAL A 170 -5.55 12.55 -7.54
N THR A 171 -4.46 12.44 -8.30
CA THR A 171 -4.09 13.48 -9.26
C THR A 171 -4.98 13.34 -10.49
N ARG A 172 -5.90 14.27 -10.72
CA ARG A 172 -6.75 14.32 -11.92
C ARG A 172 -6.02 15.09 -13.02
N THR A 173 -5.50 14.41 -14.04
CA THR A 173 -5.07 15.11 -15.26
C THR A 173 -6.30 15.49 -16.08
N MET A 174 -6.35 16.74 -16.54
CA MET A 174 -7.50 17.34 -17.23
C MET A 174 -7.39 17.12 -18.75
N HIS A 175 -6.96 15.93 -19.14
CA HIS A 175 -6.72 15.54 -20.53
C HIS A 175 -6.96 14.02 -20.68
N GLU A 176 -7.47 13.60 -21.83
CA GLU A 176 -7.62 12.18 -22.17
C GLU A 176 -6.35 11.64 -22.82
N PHE A 177 -5.92 10.46 -22.42
CA PHE A 177 -4.76 9.80 -23.00
C PHE A 177 -5.13 8.39 -23.41
N GLU A 178 -4.58 7.93 -24.54
CA GLU A 178 -4.72 6.54 -24.95
C GLU A 178 -4.11 5.63 -23.87
N SER A 179 -4.92 4.72 -23.34
CA SER A 179 -4.58 3.91 -22.17
C SER A 179 -5.07 2.48 -22.36
N ASP A 180 -4.34 1.51 -21.81
CA ASP A 180 -4.75 0.10 -21.73
C ASP A 180 -4.98 -0.40 -20.30
N THR A 181 -4.58 0.41 -19.33
CA THR A 181 -4.73 0.12 -17.91
C THR A 181 -5.48 1.27 -17.26
N PHE A 182 -6.55 0.97 -16.55
CA PHE A 182 -7.48 1.96 -16.00
C PHE A 182 -7.61 1.83 -14.48
N PHE A 183 -7.79 2.96 -13.81
CA PHE A 183 -8.16 3.00 -12.40
C PHE A 183 -9.62 2.56 -12.23
N PRO A 184 -9.97 1.81 -11.16
CA PRO A 184 -11.37 1.49 -10.88
C PRO A 184 -12.23 2.74 -10.69
N GLU A 185 -13.50 2.66 -11.03
CA GLU A 185 -14.44 3.76 -10.80
C GLU A 185 -14.54 4.10 -9.30
N ILE A 186 -14.59 5.40 -9.00
CA ILE A 186 -14.79 5.89 -7.63
C ILE A 186 -16.30 6.03 -7.40
N ASP A 187 -16.86 5.05 -6.70
CA ASP A 187 -18.26 5.07 -6.28
C ASP A 187 -18.52 6.23 -5.29
N LEU A 188 -19.22 7.27 -5.73
CA LEU A 188 -19.46 8.47 -4.92
C LEU A 188 -20.48 8.27 -3.79
N GLU A 189 -21.23 7.16 -3.78
CA GLU A 189 -22.02 6.76 -2.60
C GLU A 189 -21.12 6.21 -1.50
N LYS A 190 -19.98 5.60 -1.88
CA LYS A 190 -18.98 5.06 -0.96
C LYS A 190 -17.83 6.00 -0.65
N TYR A 191 -17.52 6.97 -1.50
CA TYR A 191 -16.39 7.87 -1.33
C TYR A 191 -16.82 9.33 -1.44
N LYS A 192 -16.44 10.14 -0.45
CA LYS A 192 -16.67 11.59 -0.47
C LYS A 192 -15.38 12.32 -0.81
N LEU A 193 -15.47 13.23 -1.77
CA LEU A 193 -14.42 14.22 -2.02
C LEU A 193 -14.32 15.14 -0.80
N LEU A 194 -13.11 15.27 -0.26
CA LEU A 194 -12.82 16.20 0.81
C LEU A 194 -12.61 17.60 0.21
N PRO A 195 -13.17 18.66 0.82
CA PRO A 195 -13.00 20.04 0.32
C PRO A 195 -11.53 20.48 0.38
N GLU A 196 -10.79 20.00 1.37
CA GLU A 196 -9.35 20.24 1.55
C GLU A 196 -8.70 19.07 2.31
N TYR A 197 -7.38 18.95 2.20
CA TYR A 197 -6.59 18.01 3.00
C TYR A 197 -5.23 18.64 3.37
N PRO A 198 -4.77 18.53 4.63
CA PRO A 198 -3.50 19.13 5.05
C PRO A 198 -2.31 18.74 4.16
N GLY A 199 -1.58 19.73 3.64
CA GLY A 199 -0.40 19.51 2.79
C GLY A 199 -0.70 19.20 1.31
N VAL A 200 -1.98 19.27 0.90
CA VAL A 200 -2.43 19.07 -0.48
C VAL A 200 -2.96 20.39 -1.03
N LEU A 201 -2.42 20.84 -2.16
CA LEU A 201 -2.86 22.07 -2.83
C LEU A 201 -4.20 21.84 -3.55
N SER A 202 -5.09 22.82 -3.49
CA SER A 202 -6.40 22.80 -4.16
C SER A 202 -6.39 23.43 -5.56
N ASP A 203 -5.42 24.30 -5.85
CA ASP A 203 -5.32 24.99 -7.13
C ASP A 203 -4.96 24.05 -8.29
N ILE A 204 -5.38 24.44 -9.49
CA ILE A 204 -4.95 23.76 -10.73
C ILE A 204 -3.45 23.99 -10.92
N GLN A 205 -2.74 22.88 -11.15
CA GLN A 205 -1.33 22.85 -11.52
C GLN A 205 -1.20 22.68 -13.03
N GLU A 206 -0.08 23.09 -13.61
CA GLU A 206 0.22 22.88 -15.02
C GLU A 206 1.70 22.56 -15.21
N GLU A 207 2.01 21.51 -15.96
CA GLU A 207 3.37 21.17 -16.36
C GLU A 207 3.33 20.64 -17.79
N LYS A 208 4.20 21.19 -18.66
CA LYS A 208 4.30 20.79 -20.08
C LYS A 208 2.96 20.85 -20.83
N GLY A 209 2.12 21.85 -20.52
CA GLY A 209 0.80 22.03 -21.12
C GLY A 209 -0.28 21.06 -20.64
N ILE A 210 0.04 20.18 -19.66
CA ILE A 210 -0.94 19.28 -19.05
C ILE A 210 -1.38 19.89 -17.74
N LYS A 211 -2.67 20.25 -17.66
CA LYS A 211 -3.31 20.71 -16.43
C LYS A 211 -3.70 19.53 -15.55
N TYR A 212 -3.50 19.64 -14.25
CA TYR A 212 -3.92 18.64 -13.29
C TYR A 212 -4.24 19.26 -11.93
N LYS A 213 -5.00 18.55 -11.11
CA LYS A 213 -5.29 18.96 -9.72
C LYS A 213 -5.23 17.76 -8.78
N PHE A 214 -5.00 18.03 -7.50
CA PHE A 214 -4.97 17.00 -6.47
C PHE A 214 -6.33 16.92 -5.77
N GLU A 215 -6.88 15.72 -5.67
CA GLU A 215 -8.12 15.43 -4.96
C GLU A 215 -7.85 14.40 -3.86
N VAL A 216 -8.56 14.50 -2.74
CA VAL A 216 -8.54 13.48 -1.69
C VAL A 216 -9.95 13.01 -1.43
N TYR A 217 -10.18 11.71 -1.56
CA TYR A 217 -11.45 11.07 -1.23
C TYR A 217 -11.31 10.28 0.07
N GLY A 218 -12.30 10.38 0.95
CA GLY A 218 -12.46 9.50 2.11
C GLY A 218 -13.57 8.50 1.87
N LYS A 219 -13.33 7.22 2.19
CA LYS A 219 -14.40 6.21 2.20
C LYS A 219 -15.39 6.51 3.33
N ASN A 220 -16.68 6.49 3.01
CA ASN A 220 -17.76 6.56 3.99
C ASN A 220 -17.72 5.30 4.85
N ASP A 221 -17.87 5.47 6.15
CA ASP A 221 -18.06 4.36 7.10
C ASP A 221 -19.44 3.71 6.92
#